data_AF-A0A530LCU8-F1
#
_entry.id   AF-A0A530LCU8-F1
#
_cell.length_a   1.000
_cell.length_b   1.000
_cell.length_c   1.000
_cell.angle_alpha   90.00
_cell.angle_beta   90.00
_cell.angle_gamma   90.00
#
_symmetry.space_group_name_H-M   'P 1'
#
loop_
_entity.id
_entity.type
_entity.pdbx_description
1 polymer ?
#
loop_
_entity_poly.entity_id
_entity_poly.type
_entity_poly.pdbx_seq_one_letter_code
_entity_poly.pdbx_strand_id
1 'polypeptide(L)'
;QSEIMRALWAPWVLHAGLGPEDAFSGQIARVIAFALEAAGAPIVKGGARNLLSAFEALIRERGGEIRTGADVAAIAQNGGRATGVRLASGETITANKSVICSVTPTQLYGRLLGGAVSKADVEAAQKYRYGKGNFQIHYALDKPPAWRGEGLDKVALLHLTPGLDGVSKACNEAVRGMLPEVPTI
;
A
#
# COMPACT_ATOMS: atom_id res chain seq x y z
N GLN A 1 31.90 -7.20 -3.00
CA GLN A 1 30.77 -7.32 -2.04
C GLN A 1 30.15 -8.71 -2.23
N SER A 2 29.59 -9.31 -1.18
CA SER A 2 28.99 -10.67 -1.26
C SER A 2 27.68 -10.65 -2.07
N GLU A 3 27.57 -11.53 -3.06
CA GLU A 3 26.33 -11.72 -3.86
C GLU A 3 25.16 -12.15 -3.00
N ILE A 4 25.40 -13.03 -2.01
CA ILE A 4 24.39 -13.48 -1.06
C ILE A 4 23.83 -12.30 -0.25
N MET A 5 24.70 -11.38 0.19
CA MET A 5 24.25 -10.21 0.94
C MET A 5 23.42 -9.27 0.07
N ARG A 6 23.79 -9.10 -1.22
CA ARG A 6 22.99 -8.31 -2.17
C ARG A 6 21.64 -8.97 -2.43
N ALA A 7 21.60 -10.29 -2.59
CA ALA A 7 20.38 -11.06 -2.76
C ALA A 7 19.45 -10.99 -1.53
N LEU A 8 20.02 -11.02 -0.32
CA LEU A 8 19.27 -10.90 0.93
C LEU A 8 18.57 -9.53 1.06
N TRP A 9 19.26 -8.46 0.68
CA TRP A 9 18.74 -7.09 0.87
C TRP A 9 17.88 -6.58 -0.30
N ALA A 10 18.10 -7.05 -1.52
CA ALA A 10 17.43 -6.54 -2.71
C ALA A 10 15.89 -6.56 -2.64
N PRO A 11 15.21 -7.60 -2.11
CA PRO A 11 13.75 -7.64 -2.07
C PRO A 11 13.13 -6.66 -1.07
N TRP A 12 13.89 -6.15 -0.09
CA TRP A 12 13.29 -5.38 0.99
C TRP A 12 12.71 -4.04 0.53
N VAL A 13 13.31 -3.41 -0.47
CA VAL A 13 12.79 -2.14 -1.02
C VAL A 13 11.45 -2.30 -1.72
N LEU A 14 11.08 -3.53 -2.12
CA LEU A 14 9.78 -3.84 -2.74
C LEU A 14 8.62 -3.57 -1.79
N HIS A 15 8.83 -3.64 -0.46
CA HIS A 15 7.82 -3.32 0.55
C HIS A 15 7.39 -1.85 0.55
N ALA A 16 8.19 -0.97 -0.06
CA ALA A 16 7.84 0.43 -0.32
C ALA A 16 7.42 0.68 -1.77
N GLY A 17 7.22 -0.38 -2.57
CA GLY A 17 6.92 -0.29 -4.00
C GLY A 17 8.11 0.15 -4.86
N LEU A 18 9.33 0.17 -4.31
CA LEU A 18 10.55 0.59 -5.01
C LEU A 18 11.34 -0.63 -5.52
N GLY A 19 11.96 -0.49 -6.68
CA GLY A 19 12.99 -1.39 -7.17
C GLY A 19 14.38 -1.04 -6.61
N PRO A 20 15.37 -1.93 -6.74
CA PRO A 20 16.72 -1.68 -6.25
C PRO A 20 17.37 -0.41 -6.83
N GLU A 21 17.05 -0.06 -8.08
CA GLU A 21 17.60 1.08 -8.81
C GLU A 21 16.77 2.37 -8.66
N ASP A 22 15.59 2.30 -8.03
CA ASP A 22 14.76 3.48 -7.86
C ASP A 22 15.46 4.51 -6.96
N ALA A 23 15.26 5.79 -7.27
CA ALA A 23 15.79 6.85 -6.44
C ALA A 23 15.35 6.66 -4.98
N PHE A 24 16.29 6.84 -4.05
CA PHE A 24 16.07 6.70 -2.61
C PHE A 24 15.88 5.25 -2.10
N SER A 25 15.90 4.23 -2.96
CA SER A 25 15.75 2.80 -2.58
C SER A 25 16.72 2.39 -1.45
N GLY A 26 17.99 2.76 -1.56
CA GLY A 26 19.02 2.43 -0.57
C GLY A 26 18.78 3.06 0.81
N GLN A 27 18.12 4.23 0.88
CA GLN A 27 17.77 4.84 2.17
C GLN A 27 16.54 4.15 2.78
N ILE A 28 15.55 3.82 1.96
CA ILE A 28 14.40 3.03 2.41
C ILE A 28 14.83 1.65 2.93
N ALA A 29 15.78 0.99 2.27
CA ALA A 29 16.34 -0.27 2.75
C ALA A 29 16.92 -0.14 4.17
N ARG A 30 17.59 0.98 4.48
CA ARG A 30 18.12 1.26 5.83
C ARG A 30 17.02 1.49 6.85
N VAL A 31 15.97 2.22 6.49
CA VAL A 31 14.81 2.44 7.37
C VAL A 31 14.14 1.11 7.70
N ILE A 32 13.95 0.25 6.70
CA ILE A 32 13.38 -1.09 6.88
C ILE A 32 14.28 -1.94 7.77
N ALA A 33 15.59 -1.98 7.50
CA ALA A 33 16.56 -2.71 8.31
C ALA A 33 16.50 -2.27 9.79
N PHE A 34 16.49 -0.96 10.04
CA PHE A 34 16.37 -0.41 11.38
C PHE A 34 15.03 -0.78 12.04
N ALA A 35 13.92 -0.70 11.32
CA ALA A 35 12.60 -1.06 11.85
C ALA A 35 12.52 -2.54 12.23
N LEU A 36 13.08 -3.43 11.39
CA LEU A 36 13.14 -4.86 11.66
C LEU A 36 14.02 -5.17 12.87
N GLU A 37 15.17 -4.50 13.00
CA GLU A 37 16.05 -4.69 14.15
C GLU A 37 15.40 -4.18 15.45
N ALA A 38 14.74 -3.02 15.39
CA ALA A 38 14.16 -2.36 16.56
C ALA A 38 12.85 -3.02 17.03
N ALA A 39 12.03 -3.53 16.10
CA ALA A 39 10.66 -3.97 16.40
C ALA A 39 10.28 -5.34 15.81
N GLY A 40 11.15 -5.95 14.99
CA GLY A 40 10.85 -7.20 14.29
C GLY A 40 9.77 -7.04 13.22
N ALA A 41 9.16 -8.17 12.84
CA ALA A 41 8.03 -8.25 11.91
C ALA A 41 6.85 -8.99 12.59
N PRO A 42 6.14 -8.35 13.53
CA PRO A 42 5.09 -9.01 14.29
C PRO A 42 3.88 -9.35 13.41
N ILE A 43 3.33 -10.55 13.58
CA ILE A 43 2.08 -10.97 12.96
C ILE A 43 0.95 -10.86 13.98
N VAL A 44 -0.17 -10.27 13.55
CA VAL A 44 -1.38 -10.18 14.37
C VAL A 44 -2.00 -11.56 14.56
N LYS A 45 -2.09 -12.02 15.82
CA LYS A 45 -2.75 -13.29 16.15
C LYS A 45 -4.20 -13.29 15.65
N GLY A 46 -4.57 -14.32 14.90
CA GLY A 46 -5.90 -14.43 14.28
C GLY A 46 -6.05 -13.66 12.95
N GLY A 47 -4.96 -13.06 12.44
CA GLY A 47 -4.92 -12.40 11.15
C GLY A 47 -5.22 -10.90 11.19
N ALA A 48 -5.01 -10.24 10.04
CA ALA A 48 -5.08 -8.78 9.91
C ALA A 48 -6.46 -8.18 10.26
N ARG A 49 -7.54 -8.97 10.19
CA ARG A 49 -8.88 -8.52 10.60
C ARG A 49 -8.91 -8.06 12.05
N ASN A 50 -8.19 -8.72 12.95
CA ASN A 50 -8.17 -8.35 14.36
C ASN A 50 -7.56 -6.96 14.59
N LEU A 51 -6.59 -6.56 13.75
CA LEU A 51 -6.06 -5.20 13.77
C LEU A 51 -7.15 -4.19 13.39
N LEU A 52 -7.92 -4.48 12.34
CA LEU A 52 -9.03 -3.62 11.91
C LEU A 52 -10.11 -3.51 12.97
N SER A 53 -10.50 -4.63 13.59
CA SER A 53 -11.48 -4.63 14.68
C SER A 53 -11.01 -3.83 15.90
N ALA A 54 -9.70 -3.86 16.22
CA ALA A 54 -9.14 -3.04 17.28
C ALA A 54 -9.24 -1.54 16.97
N PHE A 55 -8.91 -1.13 15.74
CA PHE A 55 -9.08 0.27 15.32
C PHE A 55 -10.55 0.70 15.26
N GLU A 56 -11.46 -0.16 14.78
CA GLU A 56 -12.90 0.11 14.79
C GLU A 56 -13.41 0.35 16.21
N ALA A 57 -13.02 -0.49 17.17
CA ALA A 57 -13.37 -0.33 18.57
C ALA A 57 -12.83 0.99 19.14
N LEU A 58 -11.55 1.32 18.88
CA LEU A 58 -10.94 2.57 19.36
C LEU A 58 -11.63 3.82 18.79
N ILE A 59 -12.00 3.80 17.50
CA ILE A 59 -12.73 4.90 16.87
C ILE A 59 -14.09 5.09 17.55
N ARG A 60 -14.84 4.00 17.76
CA ARG A 60 -16.16 4.04 18.43
C ARG A 60 -16.08 4.47 19.88
N GLU A 61 -15.08 3.99 20.63
CA GLU A 61 -14.84 4.40 22.02
C GLU A 61 -14.61 5.90 22.15
N ARG A 62 -14.00 6.52 21.12
CA ARG A 62 -13.79 7.97 21.03
C ARG A 62 -14.96 8.72 20.40
N GLY A 63 -16.11 8.08 20.23
CA GLY A 63 -17.33 8.68 19.67
C GLY A 63 -17.34 8.83 18.15
N GLY A 64 -16.37 8.22 17.45
CA GLY A 64 -16.33 8.19 15.99
C GLY A 64 -17.33 7.19 15.41
N GLU A 65 -17.79 7.47 14.19
CA GLU A 65 -18.70 6.62 13.44
C GLU A 65 -18.00 6.05 12.20
N ILE A 66 -18.29 4.79 11.86
CA ILE A 66 -17.82 4.14 10.63
C ILE A 66 -19.04 3.75 9.81
N ARG A 67 -19.18 4.33 8.62
CA ARG A 67 -20.26 4.03 7.68
C ARG A 67 -19.72 3.30 6.46
N THR A 68 -20.11 2.04 6.30
CA THR A 68 -19.86 1.25 5.09
C THR A 68 -21.03 1.37 4.11
N GLY A 69 -20.79 1.16 2.81
CA GLY A 69 -21.85 1.35 1.80
C GLY A 69 -22.27 2.82 1.61
N ALA A 70 -21.49 3.75 2.15
CA ALA A 70 -21.71 5.19 2.09
C ALA A 70 -20.72 5.84 1.10
N ASP A 71 -20.84 5.54 -0.20
CA ASP A 71 -19.97 6.15 -1.21
C ASP A 71 -20.15 7.68 -1.21
N VAL A 72 -19.02 8.39 -1.16
CA VAL A 72 -19.01 9.85 -1.21
C VAL A 72 -19.02 10.27 -2.67
N ALA A 73 -20.06 10.99 -3.08
CA ALA A 73 -20.21 11.49 -4.44
C ALA A 73 -19.43 12.80 -4.66
N ALA A 74 -19.39 13.69 -3.66
CA ALA A 74 -18.71 14.97 -3.75
C ALA A 74 -18.33 15.54 -2.37
N ILE A 75 -17.31 16.39 -2.35
CA ILE A 75 -16.96 17.24 -1.20
C ILE A 75 -17.85 18.48 -1.28
N ALA A 76 -18.58 18.75 -0.20
CA ALA A 76 -19.35 19.98 -0.06
C ALA A 76 -18.38 21.15 0.23
N GLN A 77 -18.55 22.26 -0.48
CA GLN A 77 -17.66 23.42 -0.38
C GLN A 77 -18.47 24.70 -0.29
N ASN A 78 -18.00 25.66 0.51
CA ASN A 78 -18.53 27.01 0.59
C ASN A 78 -17.38 28.02 0.74
N GLY A 79 -17.34 29.06 -0.09
CA GLY A 79 -16.30 30.09 -0.06
C GLY A 79 -14.88 29.54 -0.22
N GLY A 80 -14.70 28.51 -1.06
CA GLY A 80 -13.40 27.85 -1.26
C GLY A 80 -12.94 26.93 -0.13
N ARG A 81 -13.81 26.68 0.87
CA ARG A 81 -13.51 25.79 2.01
C ARG A 81 -14.40 24.55 1.98
N ALA A 82 -13.82 23.37 2.25
CA ALA A 82 -14.59 22.15 2.47
C ALA A 82 -15.44 22.25 3.74
N THR A 83 -16.73 21.93 3.64
CA THR A 83 -17.71 22.01 4.74
C THR A 83 -18.38 20.67 5.04
N GLY A 84 -18.02 19.61 4.33
CA GLY A 84 -18.60 18.29 4.49
C GLY A 84 -18.47 17.44 3.24
N VAL A 85 -19.27 16.38 3.18
CA VAL A 85 -19.36 15.48 2.03
C VAL A 85 -20.82 15.17 1.71
N ARG A 86 -21.12 15.00 0.42
CA ARG A 86 -22.40 14.50 -0.06
C ARG A 86 -22.23 13.05 -0.51
N LEU A 87 -23.05 12.16 0.04
CA LEU A 87 -23.08 10.76 -0.32
C LEU A 87 -23.82 10.53 -1.64
N ALA A 88 -23.58 9.39 -2.28
CA ALA A 88 -24.31 8.96 -3.47
C ALA A 88 -25.82 8.78 -3.23
N SER A 89 -26.22 8.54 -1.97
CA SER A 89 -27.63 8.51 -1.55
C SER A 89 -28.32 9.88 -1.55
N GLY A 90 -27.56 10.97 -1.65
CA GLY A 90 -28.04 12.35 -1.52
C GLY A 90 -27.91 12.93 -0.11
N GLU A 91 -27.66 12.10 0.90
CA GLU A 91 -27.36 12.57 2.27
C GLU A 91 -26.12 13.47 2.27
N THR A 92 -26.13 14.53 3.08
CA THR A 92 -24.97 15.39 3.30
C THR A 92 -24.51 15.30 4.75
N ILE A 93 -23.23 14.98 4.95
CA ILE A 93 -22.57 14.95 6.25
C ILE A 93 -21.73 16.21 6.38
N THR A 94 -22.04 17.06 7.36
CA THR A 94 -21.32 18.32 7.60
C THR A 94 -20.06 18.09 8.42
N ALA A 95 -18.98 18.78 8.05
CA ALA A 95 -17.71 18.78 8.76
C ALA A 95 -17.40 20.18 9.32
N ASN A 96 -17.21 20.27 10.63
CA ASN A 96 -16.98 21.55 11.31
C ASN A 96 -15.54 22.06 11.19
N LYS A 97 -14.57 21.15 11.05
CA LYS A 97 -13.14 21.48 11.00
C LYS A 97 -12.54 21.22 9.62
N SER A 98 -12.58 19.98 9.16
CA SER A 98 -11.92 19.57 7.93
C SER A 98 -12.52 18.29 7.36
N VAL A 99 -12.23 18.04 6.09
CA VAL A 99 -12.48 16.78 5.40
C VAL A 99 -11.12 16.18 5.06
N ILE A 100 -10.84 14.97 5.54
CA ILE A 100 -9.60 14.24 5.24
C ILE A 100 -9.93 13.17 4.20
N CYS A 101 -9.24 13.20 3.07
CA CYS A 101 -9.51 12.32 1.93
C CYS A 101 -8.44 11.22 1.85
N SER A 102 -8.82 9.98 2.15
CA SER A 102 -7.99 8.80 1.88
C SER A 102 -8.44 8.14 0.58
N VAL A 103 -8.16 8.82 -0.54
CA VAL A 103 -8.58 8.40 -1.90
C VAL A 103 -7.47 8.64 -2.91
N THR A 104 -7.60 8.07 -4.10
CA THR A 104 -6.63 8.29 -5.17
C THR A 104 -6.70 9.72 -5.72
N PRO A 105 -5.61 10.26 -6.30
CA PRO A 105 -5.64 11.56 -6.97
C PRO A 105 -6.71 11.63 -8.06
N THR A 106 -6.86 10.57 -8.86
CA THR A 106 -7.89 10.53 -9.92
C THR A 106 -9.31 10.63 -9.35
N GLN A 107 -9.61 9.99 -8.22
CA GLN A 107 -10.90 10.14 -7.55
C GLN A 107 -11.08 11.53 -6.95
N LEU A 108 -10.05 12.06 -6.28
CA LEU A 108 -10.13 13.37 -5.62
C LEU A 108 -10.38 14.49 -6.63
N TYR A 109 -9.50 14.61 -7.63
CA TYR A 109 -9.54 15.70 -8.61
C TYR A 109 -10.56 15.46 -9.72
N GLY A 110 -10.80 14.21 -10.13
CA GLY A 110 -11.71 13.87 -11.22
C GLY A 110 -13.18 13.75 -10.80
N ARG A 111 -13.46 13.52 -9.50
CA ARG A 111 -14.83 13.30 -9.00
C ARG A 111 -15.16 14.14 -7.78
N LEU A 112 -14.40 13.97 -6.69
CA LEU A 112 -14.83 14.45 -5.37
C LEU A 112 -14.82 15.97 -5.22
N LEU A 113 -13.80 16.65 -5.74
CA LEU A 113 -13.73 18.12 -5.68
C LEU A 113 -14.65 18.81 -6.71
N GLY A 114 -15.11 18.06 -7.72
CA GLY A 114 -16.02 18.57 -8.76
C GLY A 114 -15.45 19.74 -9.56
N GLY A 115 -16.34 20.64 -10.00
CA GLY A 115 -15.99 21.78 -10.87
C GLY A 115 -15.16 22.89 -10.21
N ALA A 116 -14.80 22.76 -8.93
CA ALA A 116 -13.91 23.70 -8.24
C ALA A 116 -12.43 23.53 -8.64
N VAL A 117 -12.09 22.46 -9.34
CA VAL A 117 -10.72 22.11 -9.73
C VAL A 117 -10.38 22.68 -11.10
N SER A 118 -9.16 23.17 -11.28
CA SER A 118 -8.70 23.62 -12.59
C SER A 118 -8.60 22.45 -13.58
N LYS A 119 -8.84 22.70 -14.87
CA LYS A 119 -8.66 21.67 -15.91
C LYS A 119 -7.24 21.08 -15.89
N ALA A 120 -6.23 21.89 -15.60
CA ALA A 120 -4.84 21.48 -15.52
C ALA A 120 -4.61 20.46 -14.39
N ASP A 121 -5.21 20.66 -13.21
CA ASP A 121 -5.07 19.73 -12.09
C ASP A 121 -5.78 18.39 -12.36
N VAL A 122 -6.95 18.44 -13.01
CA VAL A 122 -7.64 17.21 -13.45
C VAL A 122 -6.77 16.44 -14.44
N GLU A 123 -6.21 17.12 -15.45
CA GLU A 123 -5.31 16.50 -16.42
C GLU A 123 -4.02 15.95 -15.78
N ALA A 124 -3.46 16.65 -14.79
CA ALA A 124 -2.30 16.18 -14.03
C ALA A 124 -2.63 14.90 -13.25
N ALA A 125 -3.80 14.86 -12.59
CA ALA A 125 -4.25 13.68 -11.87
C ALA A 125 -4.51 12.48 -12.81
N GLN A 126 -5.04 12.71 -14.01
CA GLN A 126 -5.24 11.64 -15.02
C GLN A 126 -3.92 11.05 -15.52
N LYS A 127 -2.84 11.83 -15.51
CA LYS A 127 -1.49 11.37 -15.88
C LYS A 127 -0.75 10.69 -14.71
N TYR A 128 -1.36 10.64 -13.52
CA TYR A 128 -0.75 9.99 -12.36
C TYR A 128 -0.53 8.50 -12.63
N ARG A 129 0.73 8.06 -12.50
CA ARG A 129 1.09 6.64 -12.63
C ARG A 129 1.10 6.00 -11.25
N TYR A 130 0.18 5.06 -11.05
CA TYR A 130 0.18 4.23 -9.84
C TYR A 130 1.45 3.37 -9.77
N GLY A 131 1.85 3.02 -8.55
CA GLY A 131 2.95 2.10 -8.30
C GLY A 131 2.69 0.70 -8.88
N LYS A 132 3.74 -0.13 -8.85
CA LYS A 132 3.67 -1.52 -9.29
C LYS A 132 2.55 -2.26 -8.53
N GLY A 133 1.69 -2.96 -9.27
CA GLY A 133 0.67 -3.84 -8.68
C GLY A 133 1.30 -5.08 -8.04
N ASN A 134 0.57 -5.72 -7.14
CA ASN A 134 0.96 -7.01 -6.57
C ASN A 134 0.02 -8.11 -7.09
N PHE A 135 0.59 -9.25 -7.50
CA PHE A 135 -0.17 -10.45 -7.85
C PHE A 135 0.01 -11.47 -6.74
N GLN A 136 -1.09 -11.85 -6.08
CA GLN A 136 -1.06 -12.76 -4.93
C GLN A 136 -1.70 -14.09 -5.28
N ILE A 137 -1.00 -15.19 -4.94
CA ILE A 137 -1.52 -16.55 -5.03
C ILE A 137 -1.55 -17.14 -3.63
N HIS A 138 -2.71 -17.64 -3.21
CA HIS A 138 -2.88 -18.34 -1.94
C HIS A 138 -2.99 -19.84 -2.18
N TYR A 139 -2.08 -20.61 -1.58
CA TYR A 139 -2.08 -22.07 -1.65
C TYR A 139 -2.63 -22.68 -0.36
N ALA A 140 -3.59 -23.59 -0.50
CA ALA A 140 -3.96 -24.52 0.56
C ALA A 140 -3.12 -25.79 0.39
N LEU A 141 -2.18 -26.03 1.30
CA LEU A 141 -1.28 -27.17 1.26
C LEU A 141 -1.74 -28.24 2.26
N ASP A 142 -1.50 -29.51 1.93
CA ASP A 142 -1.75 -30.67 2.79
C ASP A 142 -0.73 -30.79 3.95
N LYS A 143 0.43 -30.15 3.80
CA LYS A 143 1.50 -30.09 4.81
C LYS A 143 2.35 -28.81 4.67
N PRO A 144 3.13 -28.42 5.70
CA PRO A 144 4.04 -27.28 5.61
C PRO A 144 5.10 -27.43 4.51
N PRO A 145 5.60 -26.32 3.92
CA PRO A 145 6.70 -26.36 2.96
C PRO A 145 7.98 -26.97 3.56
N ALA A 146 8.65 -27.84 2.80
CA ALA A 146 9.91 -28.45 3.19
C ALA A 146 11.09 -27.55 2.78
N TRP A 147 11.38 -26.53 3.58
CA TRP A 147 12.49 -25.61 3.34
C TRP A 147 13.85 -26.30 3.48
N ARG A 148 14.81 -25.93 2.62
CA ARG A 148 16.18 -26.49 2.64
C ARG A 148 17.07 -25.94 3.76
N GLY A 149 16.77 -24.73 4.25
CA GLY A 149 17.54 -24.05 5.30
C GLY A 149 16.92 -24.27 6.68
N GLU A 150 17.77 -24.42 7.69
CA GLU A 150 17.34 -24.55 9.08
C GLU A 150 16.64 -23.25 9.56
N GLY A 151 15.52 -23.39 10.28
CA GLY A 151 14.80 -22.27 10.90
C GLY A 151 13.91 -21.45 9.96
N LEU A 152 13.93 -21.74 8.65
CA LEU A 152 13.05 -21.05 7.67
C LEU A 152 11.56 -21.40 7.87
N ASP A 153 11.26 -22.48 8.57
CA ASP A 153 9.90 -22.84 9.02
C ASP A 153 9.35 -21.90 10.10
N LYS A 154 10.22 -21.11 10.75
CA LYS A 154 9.88 -20.22 11.87
C LYS A 154 9.76 -18.75 11.46
N VAL A 155 10.04 -18.41 10.21
CA VAL A 155 9.97 -17.02 9.75
C VAL A 155 8.61 -16.72 9.11
N ALA A 156 8.13 -15.50 9.34
CA ALA A 156 6.85 -15.00 8.86
C ALA A 156 6.84 -14.69 7.35
N LEU A 157 8.00 -14.30 6.83
CA LEU A 157 8.16 -13.79 5.49
C LEU A 157 9.50 -14.30 4.93
N LEU A 158 9.45 -14.88 3.75
CA LEU A 158 10.60 -15.33 2.98
C LEU A 158 10.56 -14.64 1.62
N HIS A 159 11.73 -14.23 1.14
CA HIS A 159 11.90 -13.79 -0.24
C HIS A 159 12.69 -14.84 -1.02
N LEU A 160 12.12 -15.34 -2.11
CA LEU A 160 12.76 -16.23 -3.06
C LEU A 160 13.13 -15.40 -4.29
N THR A 161 14.42 -15.31 -4.56
CA THR A 161 14.96 -14.50 -5.64
C THR A 161 16.21 -15.16 -6.23
N PRO A 162 16.47 -15.04 -7.55
CA PRO A 162 17.74 -15.44 -8.12
C PRO A 162 18.88 -14.44 -7.83
N GLY A 163 18.62 -13.41 -7.03
CA GLY A 163 19.59 -12.40 -6.60
C GLY A 163 19.18 -10.99 -6.99
N LEU A 164 20.06 -10.02 -6.73
CA LEU A 164 19.81 -8.61 -7.02
C LEU A 164 19.36 -8.35 -8.46
N ASP A 165 20.08 -8.92 -9.44
CA ASP A 165 19.78 -8.74 -10.86
C ASP A 165 18.41 -9.35 -11.23
N GLY A 166 18.01 -10.41 -10.53
CA GLY A 166 16.67 -11.00 -10.62
C GLY A 166 15.58 -10.06 -10.14
N VAL A 167 15.75 -9.49 -8.95
CA VAL A 167 14.82 -8.49 -8.38
C VAL A 167 14.71 -7.29 -9.31
N SER A 168 15.86 -6.82 -9.80
CA SER A 168 15.96 -5.71 -10.76
C SER A 168 15.19 -6.00 -12.05
N LYS A 169 15.45 -7.16 -12.68
CA LYS A 169 14.75 -7.58 -13.89
C LYS A 169 13.24 -7.62 -13.67
N ALA A 170 12.78 -8.27 -12.60
CA ALA A 170 11.36 -8.37 -12.27
C ALA A 170 10.70 -6.99 -12.08
N CYS A 171 11.38 -6.06 -11.41
CA CYS A 171 10.90 -4.68 -11.25
C CYS A 171 10.78 -3.96 -12.60
N ASN A 172 11.78 -4.09 -13.47
CA ASN A 172 11.79 -3.46 -14.79
C ASN A 172 10.68 -4.02 -15.69
N GLU A 173 10.44 -5.33 -15.63
CA GLU A 173 9.34 -5.97 -16.36
C GLU A 173 7.98 -5.44 -15.88
N ALA A 174 7.77 -5.37 -14.56
CA ALA A 174 6.56 -4.83 -13.96
C ALA A 174 6.32 -3.35 -14.32
N VAL A 175 7.36 -2.51 -14.33
CA VAL A 175 7.28 -1.09 -14.73
C VAL A 175 6.85 -0.94 -16.19
N ARG A 176 7.18 -1.92 -17.03
CA ARG A 176 6.79 -1.99 -18.44
C ARG A 176 5.41 -2.62 -18.66
N GLY A 177 4.69 -2.94 -17.59
CA GLY A 177 3.36 -3.54 -17.64
C GLY A 177 3.37 -5.04 -17.98
N MET A 178 4.51 -5.71 -17.82
CA MET A 178 4.65 -7.14 -18.07
C MET A 178 4.57 -7.91 -16.75
N LEU A 179 4.08 -9.15 -16.82
CA LEU A 179 4.31 -10.10 -15.73
C LEU A 179 5.79 -10.51 -15.75
N PRO A 180 6.50 -10.48 -14.61
CA PRO A 180 7.88 -10.91 -14.57
C PRO A 180 8.05 -12.36 -15.05
N GLU A 181 9.03 -12.61 -15.91
CA GLU A 181 9.35 -13.98 -16.36
C GLU A 181 9.83 -14.83 -15.18
N VAL A 182 10.65 -14.22 -14.31
CA VAL A 182 11.10 -14.79 -13.05
C VAL A 182 10.74 -13.82 -11.92
N PRO A 183 9.64 -14.07 -11.19
CA PRO A 183 9.23 -13.18 -10.12
C PRO A 183 10.16 -13.30 -8.91
N THR A 184 10.25 -12.22 -8.13
CA THR A 184 10.63 -12.33 -6.72
C THR A 184 9.37 -12.70 -5.94
N ILE A 185 9.42 -13.83 -5.23
CA ILE A 185 8.30 -14.37 -4.45
C ILE A 185 8.51 -14.05 -2.98
#